data_AF-A0A2X4TKQ4-F1
#
_entry.id   AF-A0A2X4TKQ4-F1
#
_cell.length_a   1.000
_cell.length_b   1.000
_cell.length_c   1.000
_cell.angle_alpha   90.00
_cell.angle_beta   90.00
_cell.angle_gamma   90.00
#
_symmetry.space_group_name_H-M   'P 1'
#
loop_
_entity.id
_entity.type
_entity.pdbx_description
1 polymer ?
#
loop_
_entity_poly.entity_id
_entity_poly.type
_entity_poly.pdbx_seq_one_letter_code
_entity_poly.pdbx_strand_id
1 'polypeptide(L)'
;MRFKQKLGFRTEIAEPDSFDYLDGKNQPVGFFRSLINSLYEAATGDTRTSHALVKHNYQRLLDKIDSGSDRYSPMEYWRALHNPDYRDVIQKTIVKHPSDWYFKKGDAIWQPFLNALKKEAPEWKKYSEDFLDKMAWMQDVTTEKLGPSLWHMHPIVFFKLFFSQNYNYRRSQSKGFHENDQGMRRNYG
;
A
#
# COMPACT_ATOMS: atom_id res chain seq x y z
N MET A 1 2.62 19.64 -19.85
CA MET A 1 2.21 18.24 -19.61
C MET A 1 2.60 17.26 -20.75
N ARG A 2 2.58 17.65 -22.04
CA ARG A 2 2.85 16.74 -23.19
C ARG A 2 4.22 16.05 -23.24
N PHE A 3 5.26 16.58 -22.59
CA PHE A 3 6.60 15.98 -22.60
C PHE A 3 6.70 14.70 -21.73
N LYS A 4 5.95 14.64 -20.62
CA LYS A 4 5.99 13.53 -19.66
C LYS A 4 5.41 12.23 -20.25
N GLN A 5 4.31 12.33 -21.01
CA GLN A 5 3.69 11.17 -21.68
C GLN A 5 4.62 10.52 -22.71
N LYS A 6 5.43 11.29 -23.45
CA LYS A 6 6.39 10.74 -24.42
C LYS A 6 7.48 9.87 -23.79
N LEU A 7 7.78 10.08 -22.51
CA LEU A 7 8.77 9.31 -21.74
C LEU A 7 8.13 8.18 -20.91
N GLY A 8 6.84 7.92 -21.09
CA GLY A 8 6.09 6.89 -20.37
C GLY A 8 5.69 7.29 -18.95
N PHE A 9 5.76 8.57 -18.59
CA PHE A 9 5.23 9.04 -17.31
C PHE A 9 3.72 9.25 -17.38
N ARG A 10 3.02 8.74 -16.37
CA ARG A 10 1.61 9.01 -16.13
C ARG A 10 1.45 9.97 -14.95
N THR A 11 0.45 10.83 -15.04
CA THR A 11 0.09 11.77 -13.97
C THR A 11 -1.34 11.49 -13.52
N GLU A 12 -1.58 11.43 -12.22
CA GLU A 12 -2.90 11.19 -11.64
C GLU A 12 -3.11 12.09 -10.43
N ILE A 13 -4.38 12.41 -10.13
CA ILE A 13 -4.76 13.10 -8.89
C ILE A 13 -5.46 12.04 -8.03
N ALA A 14 -5.01 11.87 -6.80
CA ALA A 14 -5.57 10.96 -5.83
C ALA A 14 -6.03 11.74 -4.60
N GLU A 15 -7.31 11.61 -4.27
CA GLU A 15 -7.92 12.24 -3.09
C GLU A 15 -8.47 11.13 -2.19
N PRO A 16 -7.60 10.38 -1.50
CA PRO A 16 -8.02 9.33 -0.61
C PRO A 16 -8.58 9.89 0.70
N ASP A 17 -9.55 9.17 1.27
CA ASP A 17 -10.05 9.46 2.63
C ASP A 17 -9.06 9.01 3.73
N SER A 18 -8.10 8.15 3.39
CA SER A 18 -7.05 7.66 4.29
C SER A 18 -5.75 7.31 3.58
N PHE A 19 -4.62 7.41 4.30
CA PHE A 19 -3.35 6.88 3.84
C PHE A 19 -3.23 5.35 3.90
N ASP A 20 -4.18 4.66 4.54
CA ASP A 20 -4.21 3.19 4.57
C ASP A 20 -4.95 2.62 3.34
N TYR A 21 -4.22 2.45 2.23
CA TYR A 21 -4.77 1.91 0.98
C TYR A 21 -5.02 0.39 1.01
N LEU A 22 -4.46 -0.33 1.99
CA LEU A 22 -4.50 -1.80 2.06
C LEU A 22 -4.90 -2.28 3.45
N ASP A 23 -6.03 -1.76 3.94
CA ASP A 23 -6.58 -1.98 5.29
C ASP A 23 -6.99 -3.44 5.59
N GLY A 24 -7.02 -4.31 4.58
CA GLY A 24 -7.45 -5.70 4.66
C GLY A 24 -8.95 -5.91 4.86
N LYS A 25 -9.77 -4.87 4.74
CA LYS A 25 -11.22 -4.90 4.95
C LYS A 25 -11.98 -4.49 3.70
N ASN A 26 -11.59 -3.36 3.09
CA ASN A 26 -12.25 -2.80 1.92
C ASN A 26 -11.39 -3.00 0.67
N GLN A 27 -12.01 -3.37 -0.45
CA GLN A 27 -11.28 -3.48 -1.71
C GLN A 27 -10.56 -2.16 -2.04
N PRO A 28 -9.28 -2.21 -2.46
CA PRO A 28 -8.50 -1.01 -2.72
C PRO A 28 -8.90 -0.38 -4.05
N VAL A 29 -9.93 0.47 -4.00
CA VAL A 29 -10.52 1.17 -5.16
C VAL A 29 -9.74 2.45 -5.53
N GLY A 30 -10.24 3.19 -6.52
CA GLY A 30 -9.69 4.49 -6.92
C GLY A 30 -8.24 4.40 -7.40
N PHE A 31 -7.36 5.19 -6.78
CA PHE A 31 -5.95 5.26 -7.16
C PHE A 31 -5.25 3.90 -7.14
N PHE A 32 -5.51 3.05 -6.14
CA PHE A 32 -4.84 1.76 -6.05
C PHE A 32 -5.27 0.82 -7.19
N ARG A 33 -6.57 0.75 -7.50
CA ARG A 33 -7.09 0.02 -8.68
C ARG A 33 -6.42 0.52 -9.97
N SER A 34 -6.26 1.84 -10.11
CA SER A 34 -5.61 2.48 -11.26
C SER A 34 -4.15 2.02 -11.45
N LEU A 35 -3.42 1.80 -10.36
CA LEU A 35 -2.07 1.22 -10.40
C LEU A 35 -2.09 -0.24 -10.88
N ILE A 36 -3.00 -1.07 -10.36
CA ILE A 36 -3.14 -2.46 -10.81
C ILE A 36 -3.52 -2.52 -12.29
N ASN A 37 -4.39 -1.63 -12.76
CA ASN A 37 -4.75 -1.54 -14.17
C ASN A 37 -3.54 -1.16 -15.05
N SER A 38 -2.71 -0.22 -14.60
CA SER A 38 -1.49 0.16 -15.31
C SER A 38 -0.50 -1.02 -15.43
N LEU A 39 -0.41 -1.85 -14.40
CA LEU A 39 0.39 -3.09 -14.42
C LEU A 39 -0.22 -4.15 -15.34
N TYR A 40 -1.55 -4.27 -15.38
CA TYR A 40 -2.26 -5.15 -16.31
C TYR A 40 -2.00 -4.77 -17.77
N GLU A 41 -2.09 -3.48 -18.11
CA GLU A 41 -1.80 -2.98 -19.46
C GLU A 41 -0.35 -3.29 -19.87
N ALA A 42 0.61 -3.03 -18.97
CA ALA A 42 2.01 -3.34 -19.23
C ALA A 42 2.25 -4.84 -19.42
N ALA A 43 1.63 -5.69 -18.61
CA ALA A 43 1.72 -7.15 -18.74
C ALA A 43 1.01 -7.70 -19.99
N THR A 44 -0.01 -7.01 -20.47
CA THR A 44 -0.71 -7.37 -21.72
C THR A 44 0.16 -7.12 -22.94
N GLY A 45 0.99 -6.07 -22.90
CA GLY A 45 1.98 -5.76 -23.94
C GLY A 45 3.28 -6.55 -23.86
N ASP A 46 3.47 -7.39 -22.83
CA ASP A 46 4.71 -8.16 -22.65
C ASP A 46 4.74 -9.40 -23.56
N THR A 47 5.73 -9.45 -24.45
CA THR A 47 5.89 -10.53 -25.43
C THR A 47 6.74 -11.70 -24.91
N ARG A 48 7.32 -11.60 -23.70
CA ARG A 48 8.15 -12.66 -23.12
C ARG A 48 7.26 -13.86 -22.72
N THR A 49 7.54 -15.03 -23.28
CA THR A 49 6.77 -16.25 -22.98
C THR A 49 6.77 -16.62 -21.50
N SER A 50 7.89 -16.37 -20.79
CA SER A 50 7.99 -16.55 -19.34
C SER A 50 7.01 -15.69 -18.52
N HIS A 51 6.47 -14.63 -19.12
CA HIS A 51 5.59 -13.65 -18.47
C HIS A 51 4.13 -13.78 -18.90
N ALA A 52 3.79 -14.77 -19.74
CA ALA A 52 2.45 -14.93 -20.31
C ALA A 52 1.32 -15.04 -19.26
N LEU A 53 1.62 -15.54 -18.05
CA LEU A 53 0.65 -15.67 -16.96
C LEU A 53 0.45 -14.40 -16.13
N VAL A 54 1.35 -13.41 -16.25
CA VAL A 54 1.33 -12.22 -15.38
C VAL A 54 0.07 -11.38 -15.61
N LYS A 55 -0.34 -11.19 -16.87
CA LYS A 55 -1.57 -10.47 -17.21
C LYS A 55 -2.82 -11.08 -16.57
N HIS A 56 -2.88 -12.42 -16.50
CA HIS A 56 -4.01 -13.12 -15.90
C HIS A 56 -4.05 -12.91 -14.39
N ASN A 57 -2.89 -12.80 -13.74
CA ASN A 57 -2.83 -12.45 -12.33
C ASN A 57 -3.36 -11.03 -12.07
N TYR A 58 -2.94 -10.04 -12.85
CA TYR A 58 -3.45 -8.67 -12.67
C TYR A 58 -4.94 -8.56 -13.01
N GLN A 59 -5.41 -9.22 -14.07
CA GLN A 59 -6.84 -9.28 -14.40
C GLN A 59 -7.65 -9.83 -13.23
N ARG A 60 -7.22 -10.95 -12.63
CA ARG A 60 -7.88 -11.55 -11.46
C ARG A 60 -7.94 -10.58 -10.27
N LEU A 61 -6.92 -9.77 -10.05
CA LEU A 61 -6.92 -8.77 -8.99
C LEU A 61 -7.88 -7.61 -9.29
N LEU A 62 -7.98 -7.18 -10.55
CA LEU A 62 -8.97 -6.19 -10.99
C LEU A 62 -10.39 -6.71 -10.81
N ASP A 63 -10.68 -7.92 -11.27
CA ASP A 63 -11.98 -8.56 -11.12
C ASP A 63 -12.38 -8.66 -9.64
N LYS A 64 -11.40 -8.97 -8.77
CA LYS A 64 -11.61 -9.02 -7.32
C LYS A 64 -11.91 -7.65 -6.72
N ILE A 65 -11.19 -6.59 -7.13
CA ILE A 65 -11.52 -5.21 -6.73
C ILE A 65 -12.93 -4.86 -7.18
N ASP A 66 -13.24 -5.09 -8.45
CA ASP A 66 -14.48 -4.68 -9.09
C ASP A 66 -15.70 -5.48 -8.59
N SER A 67 -15.49 -6.71 -8.14
CA SER A 67 -16.53 -7.51 -7.48
C SER A 67 -16.97 -6.97 -6.11
N GLY A 68 -16.19 -6.08 -5.49
CA GLY A 68 -16.44 -5.56 -4.16
C GLY A 68 -16.31 -6.61 -3.03
N SER A 69 -15.60 -7.72 -3.28
CA SER A 69 -15.46 -8.81 -2.31
C SER A 69 -14.84 -8.32 -0.98
N ASP A 70 -15.44 -8.69 0.14
CA ASP A 70 -14.98 -8.36 1.49
C ASP A 70 -13.67 -9.08 1.89
N ARG A 71 -13.31 -10.16 1.19
CA ARG A 71 -12.13 -10.99 1.51
C ARG A 71 -10.99 -10.75 0.54
N TYR A 72 -10.01 -9.96 0.95
CA TYR A 72 -8.76 -9.85 0.22
C TYR A 72 -7.52 -9.91 1.13
N SER A 73 -6.38 -10.23 0.51
CA SER A 73 -5.10 -10.26 1.20
C SER A 73 -4.31 -9.00 0.84
N PRO A 74 -4.10 -8.06 1.78
CA PRO A 74 -3.24 -6.90 1.56
C PRO A 74 -1.87 -7.27 0.97
N MET A 75 -1.29 -8.39 1.43
CA MET A 75 0.01 -8.87 0.97
C MET A 75 0.01 -9.32 -0.49
N GLU A 76 -1.12 -9.83 -0.99
CA GLU A 76 -1.26 -10.22 -2.40
C GLU A 76 -1.15 -8.99 -3.31
N TYR A 77 -1.89 -7.92 -3.00
CA TYR A 77 -1.86 -6.66 -3.74
C TYR A 77 -0.52 -5.95 -3.60
N TRP A 78 0.06 -5.96 -2.40
CA TRP A 78 1.38 -5.40 -2.16
C TRP A 78 2.46 -6.08 -3.02
N ARG A 79 2.45 -7.41 -3.09
CA ARG A 79 3.39 -8.17 -3.96
C ARG A 79 3.16 -7.89 -5.43
N ALA A 80 1.91 -7.74 -5.85
CA ALA A 80 1.56 -7.41 -7.23
C ALA A 80 2.15 -6.06 -7.66
N LEU A 81 2.13 -5.07 -6.76
CA LEU A 81 2.72 -3.74 -6.96
C LEU A 81 4.26 -3.79 -7.00
N HIS A 82 4.87 -4.70 -6.24
CA HIS A 82 6.33 -4.85 -6.13
C HIS A 82 6.92 -5.88 -7.09
N ASN A 83 6.27 -6.12 -8.24
CA ASN A 83 6.83 -6.97 -9.27
C ASN A 83 8.04 -6.28 -9.93
N PRO A 84 9.27 -6.83 -9.79
CA PRO A 84 10.48 -6.19 -10.30
C PRO A 84 10.48 -6.02 -11.82
N ASP A 85 9.79 -6.90 -12.55
CA ASP A 85 9.71 -6.87 -14.02
C ASP A 85 8.90 -5.69 -14.57
N TYR A 86 8.04 -5.09 -13.74
CA TYR A 86 7.14 -3.99 -14.11
C TYR A 86 7.33 -2.76 -13.21
N ARG A 87 8.47 -2.69 -12.49
CA ARG A 87 8.75 -1.63 -11.52
C ARG A 87 8.69 -0.23 -12.12
N ASP A 88 9.01 -0.10 -13.41
CA ASP A 88 9.06 1.18 -14.10
C ASP A 88 7.66 1.79 -14.29
N VAL A 89 6.61 0.96 -14.43
CA VAL A 89 5.21 1.40 -14.45
C VAL A 89 4.87 2.20 -13.20
N ILE A 90 5.28 1.70 -12.03
CA ILE A 90 5.03 2.36 -10.74
C ILE A 90 5.96 3.56 -10.55
N GLN A 91 7.25 3.43 -10.87
CA GLN A 91 8.23 4.51 -10.73
C GLN A 91 7.96 5.70 -11.66
N LYS A 92 7.31 5.47 -12.81
CA LYS A 92 6.91 6.51 -13.75
C LYS A 92 5.52 7.10 -13.45
N THR A 93 4.93 6.75 -12.31
CA THR A 93 3.68 7.37 -11.85
C THR A 93 3.97 8.59 -10.99
N ILE A 94 3.42 9.73 -11.40
CA ILE A 94 3.46 11.00 -10.66
C ILE A 94 2.06 11.29 -10.14
N VAL A 95 1.89 11.45 -8.84
CA VAL A 95 0.58 11.54 -8.22
C VAL A 95 0.47 12.83 -7.45
N LYS A 96 -0.60 13.59 -7.66
CA LYS A 96 -0.97 14.66 -6.73
C LYS A 96 -1.84 14.05 -5.63
N HIS A 97 -1.36 14.04 -4.37
CA HIS A 97 -2.12 13.49 -3.24
C HIS A 97 -1.91 14.32 -1.96
N PRO A 98 -2.81 14.19 -0.96
CA PRO A 98 -2.59 14.69 0.40
C PRO A 98 -1.20 14.34 0.91
N SER A 99 -0.42 15.30 1.40
CA SER A 99 0.99 15.07 1.76
C SER A 99 1.15 14.62 3.21
N ASP A 100 1.98 13.60 3.40
CA ASP A 100 2.48 13.16 4.71
C ASP A 100 3.27 14.25 5.45
N TRP A 101 3.74 15.28 4.76
CA TRP A 101 4.42 16.44 5.35
C TRP A 101 3.48 17.57 5.75
N TYR A 102 2.19 17.48 5.38
CA TYR A 102 1.18 18.46 5.75
C TYR A 102 0.29 17.97 6.89
N PHE A 103 -0.17 16.72 6.83
CA PHE A 103 -1.13 16.18 7.80
C PHE A 103 -0.42 15.61 9.04
N LYS A 104 -0.89 16.01 10.22
CA LYS A 104 -0.38 15.62 11.54
C LYS A 104 -1.09 14.36 12.03
N LYS A 105 -0.50 13.67 13.02
CA LYS A 105 -1.04 12.41 13.58
C LYS A 105 -2.48 12.48 14.10
N GLY A 106 -2.98 13.67 14.42
CA GLY A 106 -4.36 13.90 14.88
C GLY A 106 -5.38 14.04 13.74
N ASP A 107 -4.93 14.21 12.50
CA ASP A 107 -5.82 14.43 11.36
C ASP A 107 -6.53 13.14 10.96
N ALA A 108 -7.76 13.28 10.46
CA ALA A 108 -8.66 12.17 10.11
C ALA A 108 -8.01 11.16 9.14
N ILE A 109 -7.21 11.64 8.19
CA ILE A 109 -6.57 10.83 7.16
C ILE A 109 -5.59 9.77 7.71
N TRP A 110 -4.98 10.04 8.87
CA TRP A 110 -4.07 9.13 9.57
C TRP A 110 -4.78 8.17 10.54
N GLN A 111 -6.01 8.48 10.96
CA GLN A 111 -6.69 7.72 12.01
C GLN A 111 -6.94 6.25 11.65
N PRO A 112 -7.36 5.88 10.42
CA PRO A 112 -7.55 4.47 10.09
C PRO A 112 -6.29 3.62 10.32
N PHE A 113 -5.13 4.11 9.86
CA PHE A 113 -3.83 3.48 10.06
C PHE A 113 -3.45 3.38 11.55
N LEU A 114 -3.49 4.51 12.28
CA LEU A 114 -3.08 4.54 13.70
C LEU A 114 -4.00 3.70 14.60
N ASN A 115 -5.29 3.63 14.27
CA ASN A 115 -6.26 2.80 14.99
C ASN A 115 -6.06 1.31 14.70
N ALA A 116 -5.71 0.94 13.47
CA ALA A 116 -5.33 -0.43 13.14
C ALA A 116 -4.10 -0.87 13.95
N LEU A 117 -3.06 -0.03 14.01
CA LEU A 117 -1.87 -0.31 14.82
C LEU A 117 -2.18 -0.47 16.32
N LYS A 118 -3.08 0.36 16.87
CA LYS A 118 -3.51 0.22 18.28
C LYS A 118 -4.00 -1.20 18.61
N LYS A 119 -4.70 -1.84 17.66
CA LYS A 119 -5.29 -3.17 17.83
C LYS A 119 -4.29 -4.28 17.53
N GLU A 120 -3.52 -4.13 16.46
CA GLU A 120 -2.73 -5.21 15.88
C GLU A 120 -1.27 -5.22 16.36
N ALA A 121 -0.72 -4.04 16.65
CA ALA A 121 0.71 -3.80 16.84
C ALA A 121 0.93 -2.55 17.72
N PRO A 122 0.44 -2.55 18.99
CA PRO A 122 0.43 -1.36 19.83
C PRO A 122 1.82 -0.75 20.08
N GLU A 123 2.88 -1.56 20.07
CA GLU A 123 4.27 -1.12 20.16
C GLU A 123 4.70 -0.22 18.99
N TRP A 124 4.12 -0.43 17.80
CA TRP A 124 4.41 0.35 16.59
C TRP A 124 3.60 1.64 16.51
N LYS A 125 2.49 1.73 17.26
CA LYS A 125 1.66 2.93 17.26
C LYS A 125 2.45 4.15 17.72
N LYS A 126 3.10 4.05 18.88
CA LYS A 126 3.86 5.17 19.45
C LYS A 126 4.99 5.63 18.52
N TYR A 127 5.74 4.68 17.96
CA TYR A 127 6.77 4.97 16.97
C TYR A 127 6.20 5.73 15.76
N SER A 128 5.04 5.29 15.25
CA SER A 128 4.40 5.91 14.09
C SER A 128 3.91 7.32 14.41
N GLU A 129 3.31 7.53 15.59
CA GLU A 129 2.91 8.87 16.05
C GLU A 129 4.12 9.81 16.18
N ASP A 130 5.21 9.36 16.80
CA ASP A 130 6.45 10.14 16.95
C ASP A 130 7.12 10.44 15.59
N PHE A 131 7.01 9.53 14.63
CA PHE A 131 7.49 9.72 13.26
C PHE A 131 6.68 10.79 12.54
N LEU A 132 5.34 10.71 12.59
CA LEU A 132 4.45 11.67 11.94
C LEU A 132 4.63 13.09 12.48
N ASP A 133 4.82 13.25 13.80
CA ASP A 133 5.09 14.56 14.41
C ASP A 133 6.37 15.22 13.86
N LYS A 134 7.38 14.43 13.52
CA LYS A 134 8.66 14.93 12.96
C LYS A 134 8.59 15.20 11.46
N MET A 135 7.68 14.54 10.75
CA MET A 135 7.56 14.64 9.29
C MET A 135 6.67 15.79 8.84
N ALA A 136 5.71 16.24 9.66
CA ALA A 136 4.75 17.26 9.31
C ALA A 136 5.32 18.69 9.46
N TRP A 137 6.01 19.19 8.43
CA TRP A 137 6.66 20.52 8.43
C TRP A 137 5.98 21.56 7.53
N MET A 138 5.15 21.15 6.56
CA MET A 138 4.64 22.07 5.53
C MET A 138 3.78 23.20 6.08
N GLN A 139 3.05 22.96 7.19
CA GLN A 139 2.23 23.99 7.83
C GLN A 139 3.07 25.10 8.46
N ASP A 140 4.32 24.82 8.81
CA ASP A 140 5.22 25.77 9.47
C ASP A 140 5.94 26.68 8.44
N VAL A 141 5.97 26.26 7.17
CA VAL A 141 6.55 27.00 6.05
C VAL A 141 5.50 27.96 5.48
N THR A 142 5.30 29.08 6.18
CA THR A 142 4.23 30.05 5.90
C THR A 142 4.52 31.00 4.74
N THR A 143 5.77 31.13 4.33
CA THR A 143 6.23 31.99 3.23
C THR A 143 5.84 31.44 1.85
N GLU A 144 5.86 30.12 1.71
CA GLU A 144 5.44 29.38 0.54
C GLU A 144 3.97 29.00 0.73
N LYS A 145 3.09 29.38 -0.20
CA LYS A 145 1.66 29.04 -0.16
C LYS A 145 1.43 27.55 -0.47
N LEU A 146 2.00 26.66 0.34
CA LEU A 146 1.90 25.22 0.20
C LEU A 146 0.52 24.75 0.65
N GLY A 147 -0.21 24.15 -0.29
CA GLY A 147 -1.49 23.50 0.01
C GLY A 147 -1.30 22.09 0.60
N PRO A 148 -2.39 21.47 1.06
CA PRO A 148 -2.37 20.14 1.68
C PRO A 148 -1.96 19.00 0.73
N SER A 149 -2.01 19.22 -0.58
CA SER A 149 -1.72 18.20 -1.59
C SER A 149 -0.57 18.60 -2.49
N LEU A 150 0.42 17.72 -2.63
CA LEU A 150 1.61 17.91 -3.46
C LEU A 150 1.68 16.87 -4.57
N TRP A 151 2.46 17.18 -5.60
CA TRP A 151 2.87 16.20 -6.60
C TRP A 151 4.04 15.38 -6.04
N HIS A 152 3.80 14.09 -5.82
CA HIS A 152 4.80 13.12 -5.43
C HIS A 152 5.17 12.22 -6.61
N MET A 153 6.45 11.85 -6.69
CA MET A 153 6.88 10.67 -7.45
C MET A 153 7.18 9.59 -6.44
N HIS A 154 6.57 8.41 -6.56
CA HIS A 154 6.72 7.39 -5.54
C HIS A 154 8.12 6.74 -5.61
N PRO A 155 9.01 6.94 -4.62
CA PRO A 155 10.18 6.09 -4.49
C PRO A 155 9.67 4.80 -3.82
N ILE A 156 9.77 3.66 -4.49
CA ILE A 156 9.33 2.34 -3.97
C ILE A 156 9.98 2.00 -2.59
N VAL A 157 11.01 2.75 -2.18
CA VAL A 157 11.77 2.54 -0.96
C VAL A 157 10.98 2.85 0.32
N PHE A 158 10.03 3.79 0.31
CA PHE A 158 9.40 4.27 1.55
C PHE A 158 8.51 3.22 2.26
N PHE A 159 7.90 2.27 1.53
CA PHE A 159 7.02 1.25 2.12
C PHE A 159 7.70 -0.07 2.54
N LYS A 160 8.94 -0.33 2.10
CA LYS A 160 9.60 -1.64 2.32
C LYS A 160 9.87 -1.93 3.81
N LEU A 161 10.07 -0.89 4.62
CA LEU A 161 10.37 -1.01 6.05
C LEU A 161 9.14 -1.38 6.90
N PHE A 162 7.94 -0.93 6.54
CA PHE A 162 6.73 -1.09 7.37
C PHE A 162 6.04 -2.46 7.20
N PHE A 163 6.11 -3.09 6.03
CA PHE A 163 5.51 -4.40 5.80
C PHE A 163 6.38 -5.58 6.28
N SER A 164 7.71 -5.41 6.32
CA SER A 164 8.63 -6.46 6.76
C SER A 164 8.46 -6.84 8.24
N GLN A 165 8.08 -5.88 9.09
CA GLN A 165 7.96 -6.10 10.55
C GLN A 165 6.57 -6.64 10.93
N ASN A 166 5.49 -6.13 10.33
CA ASN A 166 4.13 -6.65 10.50
C ASN A 166 4.02 -8.14 10.08
N TYR A 167 4.80 -8.57 9.07
CA TYR A 167 4.90 -9.97 8.68
C TYR A 167 5.53 -10.87 9.76
N ASN A 168 6.62 -10.42 10.39
CA ASN A 168 7.30 -11.17 11.44
C ASN A 168 6.41 -11.36 12.68
N TYR A 169 5.63 -10.34 13.02
CA TYR A 169 4.67 -10.38 14.13
C TYR A 169 3.48 -11.32 13.86
N ARG A 170 2.87 -11.26 12.66
CA ARG A 170 1.76 -12.16 12.31
C ARG A 170 2.22 -13.63 12.18
N ARG A 171 3.48 -13.87 11.79
CA ARG A 171 4.08 -15.21 11.72
C ARG A 171 4.46 -15.79 13.08
N SER A 172 4.84 -14.96 14.07
CA SER A 172 5.09 -15.44 15.44
C SER A 172 3.79 -15.89 16.12
N GLN A 173 2.70 -15.13 15.93
CA GLN A 173 1.36 -15.49 16.40
C GLN A 173 0.87 -16.83 15.80
N SER A 174 1.03 -17.05 14.49
CA SER A 174 0.59 -18.31 13.85
C SER A 174 1.42 -19.53 14.27
N LYS A 175 2.67 -19.35 14.70
CA LYS A 175 3.52 -20.44 15.22
C LYS A 175 3.11 -20.86 16.63
N GLY A 176 2.70 -19.91 17.48
CA GLY A 176 2.20 -20.21 18.84
C GLY A 176 0.89 -21.03 18.85
N PHE A 177 0.08 -20.94 17.80
CA PHE A 177 -1.11 -21.79 17.64
C PHE A 177 -0.77 -23.24 17.23
N HIS A 178 0.32 -23.45 16.47
CA HIS A 178 0.70 -24.80 16.04
C HIS A 178 1.44 -25.63 17.11
N GLU A 179 2.14 -24.99 18.04
CA GLU A 179 2.79 -25.69 19.17
C GLU A 179 1.79 -26.13 20.25
N ASN A 180 0.69 -25.40 20.44
CA ASN A 180 -0.32 -25.73 21.46
C ASN A 180 -1.26 -26.89 21.04
N ASP A 181 -1.48 -27.11 19.74
CA ASP A 181 -2.34 -28.20 19.25
C ASP A 181 -1.66 -29.58 19.25
N GLN A 182 -0.33 -29.64 19.27
CA GLN A 182 0.40 -30.91 19.41
C GLN A 182 0.48 -31.41 20.86
N GLY A 183 0.21 -30.54 21.84
CA GLY A 183 0.17 -30.89 23.26
C GLY A 183 -1.14 -31.53 23.74
N MET A 184 -2.27 -31.29 23.06
CA MET A 184 -3.60 -31.77 23.50
C MET A 184 -4.03 -33.13 22.94
N ARG A 185 -3.23 -33.79 22.08
CA ARG A 185 -3.58 -35.11 21.50
C ARG A 185 -3.02 -36.32 22.26
N ARG A 186 -2.46 -36.14 23.45
CA ARG A 186 -2.04 -37.24 24.33
C ARG A 186 -2.79 -37.15 25.65
N ASN A 187 -4.03 -37.61 25.70
CA ASN A 187 -4.69 -38.16 26.90
C ASN A 187 -6.18 -38.37 26.63
N TYR A 188 -6.52 -39.46 25.95
CA TYR A 188 -7.75 -40.22 26.18
C TYR A 188 -7.45 -41.67 25.80
N GLY A 189 -7.13 -42.47 26.81
CA GLY A 189 -7.36 -43.92 26.80
C GLY A 189 -8.74 -44.22 27.34
#